data_AF-A0AB74LR46-F1
#
_entry.id   AF-A0AB74LR46-F1
#
_cell.length_a   1.000
_cell.length_b   1.000
_cell.length_c   1.000
_cell.angle_alpha   90.00
_cell.angle_beta   90.00
_cell.angle_gamma   90.00
#
_symmetry.space_group_name_H-M   'P 1'
#
loop_
_entity.id
_entity.type
_entity.pdbx_description
1 polymer ?
#
loop_
_entity_poly.entity_id
_entity_poly.type
_entity_poly.pdbx_seq_one_letter_code
_entity_poly.pdbx_strand_id
1 'polypeptide(L)' 'MHPQPYEPPVEIRSTEAEAIVWAYRLVVCGDPWVALGRAIEDALADLDEAERRSLRRDRLVSRGYVRGGLPGAAA' A
#
# COMPACT_ATOMS: atom_id res chain seq x y z
N MET A 1 18.00 -0.27 -51.37
CA MET A 1 17.22 0.35 -50.27
C MET A 1 16.79 -0.79 -49.37
N HIS A 2 17.52 -1.06 -48.28
CA HIS A 2 17.10 -2.08 -47.32
C HIS A 2 15.91 -1.51 -46.52
N PRO A 3 14.78 -2.22 -46.39
CA PRO A 3 13.73 -1.79 -45.49
C PRO A 3 14.30 -1.82 -44.07
N GLN A 4 14.29 -0.67 -43.39
CA GLN A 4 14.59 -0.61 -41.97
C GLN A 4 13.56 -1.51 -41.26
N PRO A 5 13.99 -2.43 -40.38
CA PRO A 5 13.05 -3.23 -39.61
C PRO A 5 12.14 -2.29 -38.83
N TYR A 6 10.83 -2.48 -38.99
CA TYR A 6 9.82 -1.76 -38.21
C TYR A 6 10.00 -2.15 -36.75
N GLU A 7 10.59 -1.25 -35.97
CA GLU A 7 10.63 -1.36 -34.51
C GLU A 7 9.29 -0.83 -33.99
N PRO A 8 8.44 -1.67 -33.37
CA PRO A 8 7.17 -1.22 -32.84
C PRO A 8 7.41 -0.15 -31.77
N PRO A 9 6.57 0.90 -31.68
CA PRO A 9 6.74 1.94 -30.69
C PRO A 9 6.71 1.33 -29.29
N VAL A 10 7.75 1.62 -28.49
CA VAL A 10 7.80 1.24 -27.08
C VAL A 10 6.65 1.93 -26.37
N GLU A 11 5.61 1.19 -26.04
CA GLU A 11 4.57 1.66 -25.13
C GLU A 11 5.20 1.83 -23.75
N ILE A 12 5.54 3.07 -23.40
CA ILE A 12 5.98 3.41 -22.04
C ILE A 12 4.75 3.26 -21.14
N ARG A 13 4.55 2.05 -20.61
CA ARG A 13 3.53 1.77 -19.61
C ARG A 13 3.96 2.49 -18.34
N SER A 14 3.15 3.45 -17.90
CA SER A 14 3.39 4.15 -16.65
C SER A 14 3.57 3.14 -15.53
N THR A 15 4.55 3.37 -14.67
CA THR A 15 4.67 2.55 -13.46
C THR A 15 3.45 2.74 -12.58
N GLU A 16 3.14 1.77 -11.73
CA GLU A 16 2.03 1.89 -10.77
C GLU A 16 2.16 3.17 -9.93
N ALA A 17 3.38 3.53 -9.52
CA ALA A 17 3.67 4.76 -8.80
C ALA A 17 3.29 6.01 -9.61
N GLU A 18 3.61 6.04 -10.91
CA GLU A 18 3.23 7.15 -11.79
C GLU A 18 1.72 7.25 -11.98
N ALA A 19 1.03 6.12 -12.08
CA ALA A 19 -0.44 6.09 -12.17
C ALA A 19 -1.09 6.65 -10.89
N ILE A 20 -0.57 6.30 -9.72
CA ILE A 20 -1.00 6.83 -8.43
C ILE A 20 -0.76 8.34 -8.37
N VAL A 21 0.44 8.81 -8.73
CA VAL A 21 0.77 10.26 -8.76
C VAL A 21 -0.20 11.03 -9.68
N TRP A 22 -0.51 10.48 -10.85
CA TRP A 22 -1.49 11.08 -11.76
C TRP A 22 -2.89 11.16 -11.15
N ALA A 23 -3.35 10.11 -10.45
CA ALA A 23 -4.65 10.10 -9.79
C ALA A 23 -4.76 11.25 -8.76
N TYR A 24 -3.75 11.42 -7.89
CA TYR A 24 -3.76 12.52 -6.92
C TYR A 24 -3.71 13.89 -7.58
N ARG A 25 -2.91 14.05 -8.63
CA ARG A 25 -2.81 15.33 -9.37
C ARG A 25 -4.13 15.75 -10.00
N LEU A 26 -4.89 14.80 -10.55
CA LEU A 26 -6.19 15.07 -11.18
C LEU A 26 -7.24 15.56 -10.18
N VAL A 27 -7.23 15.03 -8.96
CA VAL A 27 -8.19 15.38 -7.90
C VAL A 27 -7.99 16.80 -7.37
N VAL A 28 -6.79 17.37 -7.52
CA VAL A 28 -6.37 18.60 -6.82
C VAL A 28 -6.33 19.83 -7.75
N CYS A 29 -6.92 19.77 -8.96
CA CYS A 29 -6.92 20.89 -9.92
C CYS A 29 -5.52 21.51 -10.16
N GLY A 30 -4.47 20.68 -10.09
CA GLY A 30 -3.13 21.05 -10.52
C GLY A 30 -2.20 21.68 -9.48
N ASP A 31 -2.57 21.78 -8.19
CA ASP A 31 -1.59 22.09 -7.14
C ASP A 31 -0.83 20.80 -6.75
N PRO A 32 0.43 20.63 -7.18
CA PRO A 32 1.21 19.42 -6.90
C PRO A 32 1.54 19.28 -5.41
N TRP A 33 1.56 20.38 -4.65
CA TRP A 33 1.92 20.36 -3.24
C TRP A 33 0.78 19.85 -2.36
N VAL A 34 -0.45 20.23 -2.70
CA VAL A 34 -1.65 19.66 -2.07
C VAL A 34 -1.83 18.19 -2.46
N ALA A 35 -1.52 17.81 -3.70
CA ALA A 35 -1.56 16.41 -4.14
C ALA A 35 -0.56 15.53 -3.36
N LEU A 36 0.66 16.03 -3.15
CA LEU A 36 1.65 15.33 -2.33
C LEU A 36 1.21 15.25 -0.86
N GLY A 37 0.69 16.34 -0.29
CA GLY A 37 0.19 16.35 1.09
C GLY A 37 -0.85 15.26 1.31
N ARG A 38 -1.83 15.13 0.40
CA ARG A 38 -2.86 14.07 0.45
C ARG A 38 -2.29 12.67 0.32
N ALA A 39 -1.34 12.46 -0.60
CA ALA A 39 -0.70 11.16 -0.75
C ALA A 39 0.08 10.75 0.51
N ILE A 40 0.71 11.71 1.21
CA ILE A 40 1.39 11.46 2.48
C ILE A 40 0.38 11.15 3.60
N GLU A 41 -0.71 11.92 3.69
CA GLU A 41 -1.77 11.66 4.68
C GLU A 41 -2.37 10.26 4.53
N ASP A 42 -2.69 9.85 3.30
CA ASP A 42 -3.22 8.51 3.01
C ASP A 42 -2.19 7.41 3.33
N ALA A 43 -0.91 7.62 3.01
CA ALA A 43 0.15 6.68 3.36
C ALA A 43 0.35 6.53 4.88
N LEU A 44 0.22 7.62 5.65
CA LEU A 44 0.30 7.58 7.11
C LEU A 44 -0.92 6.89 7.71
N ALA A 45 -2.12 7.12 7.17
CA ALA A 45 -3.33 6.40 7.59
C ALA A 45 -3.24 4.89 7.33
N ASP A 46 -2.67 4.50 6.19
CA ASP A 46 -2.40 3.11 5.85
C ASP A 46 -1.39 2.46 6.81
N LEU A 47 -0.34 3.20 7.18
CA LEU A 47 0.64 2.76 8.19
C LEU A 47 -0.04 2.56 9.56
N ASP A 48 -0.79 3.55 10.04
CA ASP A 48 -1.53 3.46 11.32
C ASP A 48 -2.52 2.28 11.33
N GLU A 49 -3.19 2.02 10.20
CA GLU A 49 -4.08 0.87 10.09
C GLU A 49 -3.31 -0.46 10.05
N ALA A 50 -2.15 -0.50 9.38
CA ALA A 50 -1.26 -1.67 9.40
C ALA A 50 -0.72 -1.96 10.80
N GLU A 51 -0.34 -0.94 11.56
CA GLU A 51 0.07 -1.05 12.95
C GLU A 51 -1.08 -1.54 13.84
N ARG A 52 -2.28 -0.96 13.69
CA ARG A 52 -3.48 -1.43 14.39
C ARG A 52 -3.82 -2.88 14.08
N ARG A 53 -3.71 -3.31 12.81
CA ARG A 53 -3.90 -4.72 12.42
C ARG A 53 -2.87 -5.62 13.09
N SER A 54 -1.61 -5.18 13.15
CA SER A 54 -0.52 -5.93 13.80
C SER A 54 -0.77 -6.07 15.30
N LEU A 55 -1.09 -4.98 16.00
CA LEU A 55 -1.44 -5.01 17.43
C LEU A 55 -2.67 -5.87 17.72
N ARG A 56 -3.69 -5.84 16.86
CA ARG A 56 -4.86 -6.74 16.98
C ARG A 56 -4.47 -8.21 16.78
N ARG A 57 -3.60 -8.51 15.81
CA ARG A 57 -3.09 -9.86 15.56
C ARG A 57 -2.26 -10.36 16.73
N ASP A 58 -1.37 -9.52 17.28
CA ASP A 58 -0.54 -9.89 18.43
C ASP A 58 -1.39 -10.15 19.68
N ARG A 59 -2.45 -9.37 19.90
CA ARG A 59 -3.43 -9.65 20.98
C ARG A 59 -4.16 -10.99 20.78
N LEU A 60 -4.49 -11.36 19.54
CA LEU A 60 -5.08 -12.66 19.24
C LEU A 60 -4.07 -13.81 19.42
N VAL A 61 -2.81 -13.60 19.04
CA VAL A 61 -1.71 -14.55 19.28
C VAL A 61 -1.46 -14.72 20.78
N SER A 62 -1.40 -13.63 21.56
CA SER A 62 -1.28 -13.71 23.02
C SER A 62 -2.48 -14.40 23.67
N ARG A 63 -3.72 -14.14 23.22
CA ARG A 63 -4.90 -14.88 23.71
C ARG A 63 -4.87 -16.36 23.33
N GLY A 64 -4.43 -16.68 22.11
CA GLY A 64 -4.24 -18.06 21.65
C GLY A 64 -3.15 -18.78 22.44
N TYR A 65 -2.05 -18.10 22.73
CA TYR A 65 -0.95 -18.59 23.55
C TYR A 65 -1.37 -18.81 25.01
N VAL A 66 -2.11 -17.87 25.62
CA VAL A 66 -2.66 -18.04 26.98
C VAL A 66 -3.65 -19.21 27.06
N ARG A 67 -4.44 -19.45 26.01
CA ARG A 67 -5.38 -20.59 25.97
C ARG A 67 -4.69 -21.92 25.68
N GLY A 68 -3.59 -21.93 24.92
CA GLY A 68 -2.76 -23.11 24.67
C GLY A 68 -1.72 -23.42 25.77
N GLY A 69 -1.41 -22.44 26.61
CA GLY A 69 -0.43 -22.52 27.70
C GLY A 69 -1.00 -22.84 29.08
N LEU A 70 -2.29 -23.19 29.20
CA LEU A 70 -2.87 -23.80 30.40
C LEU A 70 -2.98 -25.33 30.23
N PRO A 71 -1.90 -26.11 30.39
CA PRO A 71 -2.04 -27.51 30.75
C PRO A 71 -2.49 -27.58 32.21
N GLY A 72 -3.76 -27.92 32.44
CA GLY A 72 -4.24 -28.30 33.78
C GLY A 72 -4.98 -27.19 34.54
N ALA A 73 -6.22 -26.93 34.16
CA ALA A 73 -7.25 -26.48 35.10
C ALA A 73 -8.59 -27.14 34.74
N ALA A 74 -8.58 -28.47 34.70
CA ALA A 74 -9.76 -29.29 34.93
C ALA A 74 -9.27 -30.45 35.81
N ALA A 75 -9.56 -30.29 37.11
CA ALA A 75 -9.46 -31.32 38.13
C ALA A 75 -10.54 -32.39 37.91
#